data_AF-A0A7Y9KU16-F1
#
_entry.id   AF-A0A7Y9KU16-F1
#
_cell.length_a   1.000
_cell.length_b   1.000
_cell.length_c   1.000
_cell.angle_alpha   90.00
_cell.angle_beta   90.00
_cell.angle_gamma   90.00
#
_symmetry.space_group_name_H-M   'P 1'
#
loop_
_entity.id
_entity.type
_entity.pdbx_description
1 polymer ?
#
loop_
_entity_poly.entity_id
_entity_poly.type
_entity_poly.pdbx_seq_one_letter_code
_entity_poly.pdbx_strand_id
1 'polypeptide(L)'
;MTAGERVVVVGAGVAGLTTAVVLAEAGLSVHVIAEQVPGVTSLAAGAMWGPYLVEPKDKVDRWGNRSLEIFRELAEEPGHRRPAQQGHRGVPHCRGPTGLGHHAA
;
A
#
# COMPACT_ATOMS: atom_id res chain seq x y z
N MET A 1 23.10 -22.03 24.29
CA MET A 1 22.03 -21.37 23.51
C MET A 1 21.57 -20.16 24.31
N THR A 2 22.20 -19.00 24.09
CA THR A 2 21.61 -17.74 24.57
C THR A 2 20.28 -17.62 23.86
N ALA A 3 19.16 -17.60 24.59
CA ALA A 3 17.87 -17.33 23.97
C ALA A 3 17.99 -15.94 23.34
N GLY A 4 18.17 -15.89 22.02
CA GLY A 4 18.24 -14.63 21.28
C GLY A 4 17.00 -13.81 21.62
N GLU A 5 17.19 -12.50 21.81
CA GLU A 5 16.12 -11.60 22.20
C GLU A 5 14.92 -11.79 21.25
N ARG A 6 13.77 -12.17 21.84
CA ARG A 6 12.51 -12.34 21.09
C ARG A 6 11.73 -11.04 21.16
N VAL A 7 11.35 -10.53 19.99
CA VAL A 7 10.56 -9.29 19.87
C VAL A 7 9.15 -9.64 19.43
N VAL A 8 8.15 -9.11 20.16
CA VAL A 8 6.75 -9.20 19.75
C VAL A 8 6.34 -7.87 19.13
N VAL A 9 5.85 -7.92 17.90
CA VAL A 9 5.26 -6.77 17.21
C VAL A 9 3.74 -6.90 17.27
N VAL A 10 3.06 -5.87 17.77
CA VAL A 10 1.60 -5.85 17.89
C VAL A 10 1.01 -5.07 16.71
N GLY A 11 0.20 -5.75 15.90
CA GLY A 11 -0.48 -5.22 14.72
C GLY A 11 0.16 -5.65 13.40
N ALA A 12 -0.68 -6.03 12.44
CA ALA A 12 -0.28 -6.46 11.10
C ALA A 12 -0.69 -5.46 10.00
N GLY A 13 -0.77 -4.17 10.36
CA GLY A 13 -0.82 -3.08 9.38
C GLY A 13 0.58 -2.73 8.84
N VAL A 14 0.67 -1.74 7.96
CA VAL A 14 1.94 -1.33 7.33
C VAL A 14 3.02 -1.00 8.35
N ALA A 15 2.69 -0.26 9.42
CA ALA A 15 3.66 0.07 10.46
C ALA A 15 4.22 -1.17 11.16
N GLY A 16 3.36 -2.14 11.49
CA GLY A 16 3.77 -3.37 12.18
C GLY A 16 4.56 -4.31 11.28
N LEU A 17 4.07 -4.58 10.06
CA LEU A 17 4.75 -5.49 9.13
C LEU A 17 6.09 -4.93 8.65
N THR A 18 6.18 -3.64 8.30
CA THR A 18 7.46 -3.02 7.93
C THR A 18 8.45 -3.09 9.10
N THR A 19 8.00 -2.84 10.33
CA THR A 19 8.86 -2.97 11.53
C THR A 19 9.32 -4.42 11.72
N ALA A 20 8.41 -5.39 11.58
CA ALA A 20 8.74 -6.81 11.77
C ALA A 20 9.79 -7.29 10.76
N VAL A 21 9.68 -6.86 9.49
CA VAL A 21 10.68 -7.17 8.45
C VAL A 21 12.04 -6.58 8.80
N VAL A 22 12.11 -5.29 9.13
CA VAL A 22 13.38 -4.63 9.48
C VAL A 22 14.06 -5.29 10.68
N LEU A 23 13.29 -5.67 11.70
CA LEU A 23 13.82 -6.37 12.87
C LEU A 23 14.30 -7.79 12.53
N ALA A 24 13.55 -8.51 11.68
CA ALA A 24 13.95 -9.85 11.25
C ALA A 24 15.22 -9.83 10.40
N GLU A 25 15.37 -8.85 9.50
CA GLU A 25 16.59 -8.62 8.71
C GLU A 25 17.79 -8.25 9.59
N ALA A 26 17.55 -7.60 10.73
CA ALA A 26 18.58 -7.35 11.73
C ALA A 26 18.98 -8.61 12.55
N GLY A 27 18.38 -9.78 12.26
CA GLY A 27 18.69 -11.06 12.90
C GLY A 27 17.90 -11.33 14.19
N LEU A 28 16.87 -10.54 14.51
CA LEU A 28 16.05 -10.74 15.69
C LEU A 28 14.99 -11.82 15.45
N SER A 29 14.61 -12.54 16.51
CA SER A 29 13.48 -13.46 16.46
C SER A 29 12.18 -12.68 16.68
N VAL A 30 11.42 -12.45 15.60
CA VAL A 30 10.22 -11.61 15.62
C VAL A 30 8.95 -12.46 15.56
N HIS A 31 7.99 -12.13 16.43
CA HIS A 31 6.63 -12.68 16.39
C HIS A 31 5.61 -11.55 16.23
N VAL A 32 4.74 -11.63 15.22
CA VAL A 32 3.68 -10.64 15.00
C VAL A 32 2.37 -11.17 15.56
N ILE A 33 1.73 -10.39 16.43
CA ILE A 33 0.39 -10.66 16.94
C ILE A 33 -0.53 -9.56 16.47
N ALA A 34 -1.64 -9.92 15.82
CA ALA A 34 -2.63 -8.96 15.37
C ALA A 34 -4.02 -9.56 15.46
N GLU A 35 -5.02 -8.69 15.65
CA GLU A 35 -6.43 -9.08 15.63
C GLU A 35 -6.87 -9.45 14.20
N GLN A 36 -6.40 -8.73 13.18
CA GLN A 36 -6.60 -9.04 11.76
C GLN A 36 -5.29 -8.99 10.98
N VAL A 37 -5.16 -9.88 10.00
CA VAL A 37 -4.01 -9.97 9.10
C VAL A 37 -4.51 -10.05 7.64
N PRO A 38 -4.16 -9.07 6.78
CA PRO A 38 -3.49 -7.81 7.10
C PRO A 38 -4.40 -6.84 7.88
N GLY A 39 -3.80 -5.84 8.53
CA GLY A 39 -4.55 -4.83 9.28
C GLY A 39 -5.51 -4.03 8.40
N VAL A 40 -6.75 -3.84 8.87
CA VAL A 40 -7.87 -3.34 8.07
C VAL A 40 -7.66 -1.94 7.49
N THR A 41 -7.07 -1.01 8.25
CA THR A 41 -6.81 0.36 7.78
C THR A 41 -5.78 0.39 6.65
N SER A 42 -4.72 -0.42 6.78
CA SER A 42 -3.69 -0.50 5.74
C SER A 42 -4.22 -1.20 4.49
N LEU A 43 -5.06 -2.23 4.65
CA LEU A 43 -5.68 -2.93 3.52
C LEU A 43 -6.64 -2.03 2.73
N ALA A 44 -7.38 -1.15 3.41
CA ALA A 44 -8.35 -0.26 2.78
C ALA A 44 -7.71 0.98 2.11
N ALA A 45 -6.42 1.24 2.33
CA ALA A 45 -5.76 2.41 1.81
C ALA A 45 -5.50 2.31 0.30
N GLY A 46 -5.80 3.38 -0.46
CA GLY A 46 -5.40 3.47 -1.87
C GLY A 46 -3.88 3.57 -2.09
N ALA A 47 -3.16 4.06 -1.06
CA ALA A 47 -1.71 4.23 -0.99
C ALA A 47 -1.09 5.01 -2.17
N MET A 48 -0.99 6.34 -2.00
CA MET A 48 -0.27 7.25 -2.87
C MET A 48 0.75 8.04 -2.05
N TRP A 49 1.92 8.31 -2.63
CA TRP A 49 2.96 9.07 -1.96
C TRP A 49 2.99 10.51 -2.46
N GLY A 50 3.09 11.46 -1.54
CA GLY A 50 3.30 12.87 -1.81
C GLY A 50 3.58 13.66 -0.52
N PRO A 51 4.12 14.88 -0.61
CA PRO A 51 4.28 15.76 0.54
C PRO A 51 2.92 16.00 1.21
N TYR A 52 2.89 15.93 2.55
CA TYR A 52 1.67 16.12 3.32
C TYR A 52 1.93 17.07 4.49
N LEU A 53 0.99 17.98 4.77
CA LEU A 53 1.14 19.01 5.78
C LEU A 53 0.76 18.47 7.16
N VAL A 54 1.69 17.76 7.79
CA VAL A 54 1.54 17.16 9.11
C VAL A 54 2.73 17.52 9.99
N GLU A 55 2.46 17.83 11.26
CA GLU A 55 3.47 18.09 12.27
C GLU A 55 3.86 16.82 13.03
N PRO A 56 5.11 16.70 13.53
CA PRO A 56 6.20 17.67 13.40
C PRO A 56 6.89 17.61 12.03
N LYS A 57 6.94 18.75 11.33
CA LYS A 57 7.34 18.82 9.92
C LYS A 57 8.73 18.23 9.63
N ASP A 58 9.70 18.52 10.48
CA ASP A 58 11.09 18.06 10.31
C ASP A 58 11.19 16.52 10.30
N LYS A 59 10.46 15.85 11.18
CA LYS A 59 10.43 14.39 11.25
C LYS A 59 9.63 13.79 10.11
N VAL A 60 8.48 14.39 9.77
CA VAL A 60 7.63 13.95 8.67
C VAL A 60 8.37 14.01 7.34
N ASP A 61 9.07 15.11 7.06
CA ASP A 61 9.87 15.27 5.84
C ASP A 61 11.00 14.22 5.80
N ARG A 62 11.71 14.02 6.92
CA ARG A 62 12.80 13.04 6.99
C ARG A 62 12.31 11.61 6.76
N TRP A 63 11.26 11.19 7.46
CA TRP A 63 10.70 9.84 7.30
C TRP A 63 10.09 9.66 5.91
N GLY A 64 9.35 10.65 5.40
CA GLY A 64 8.73 10.62 4.08
C GLY A 64 9.75 10.47 2.97
N ASN A 65 10.85 11.22 3.01
CA ASN A 65 11.94 11.12 2.03
C ASN A 65 12.63 9.76 2.09
N ARG A 66 12.96 9.27 3.30
CA ARG A 66 13.57 7.94 3.45
C ARG A 66 12.67 6.83 2.93
N SER A 67 11.36 6.92 3.19
CA SER A 67 10.40 5.96 2.65
C SER A 67 10.30 6.03 1.14
N LEU A 68 10.34 7.22 0.52
CA LEU A 68 10.31 7.37 -0.93
C LEU A 68 11.50 6.71 -1.62
N GLU A 69 12.71 6.85 -1.06
CA GLU A 69 13.91 6.17 -1.56
C GLU A 69 13.68 4.66 -1.61
N ILE A 70 13.25 4.07 -0.49
CA ILE A 70 13.00 2.62 -0.38
C ILE A 70 11.86 2.19 -1.31
N PHE A 71 10.78 2.96 -1.42
CA PHE A 71 9.67 2.62 -2.31
C PHE A 71 10.09 2.61 -3.78
N ARG A 72 11.01 3.50 -4.18
CA ARG A 72 11.58 3.49 -5.54
C ARG A 72 12.45 2.25 -5.77
N GLU A 73 13.27 1.87 -4.80
CA GLU A 73 14.07 0.64 -4.87
C GLU A 73 13.18 -0.60 -5.02
N LEU A 74 12.16 -0.75 -4.15
CA LEU A 74 11.21 -1.85 -4.20
C LEU A 74 10.39 -1.89 -5.50
N ALA A 75 10.06 -0.73 -6.07
CA ALA A 75 9.31 -0.66 -7.33
C ALA A 75 10.10 -1.18 -8.54
N GLU A 76 11.44 -1.15 -8.48
CA GLU A 76 12.31 -1.69 -9.53
C GLU A 76 12.56 -3.20 -9.38
N GLU A 77 12.16 -3.82 -8.26
CA GLU A 77 12.35 -5.26 -8.07
C GLU A 77 11.50 -6.10 -9.05
N PRO A 78 12.11 -7.12 -9.70
CA PRO A 78 11.39 -8.04 -10.58
C PRO A 78 10.28 -8.77 -9.82
N GLY A 79 9.02 -8.50 -10.18
CA GLY A 79 7.83 -9.07 -9.54
C GLY A 79 6.85 -8.02 -8.98
N HIS A 80 7.34 -6.81 -8.65
CA HIS A 80 6.49 -5.67 -8.27
C HIS A 80 5.98 -4.88 -9.47
N ARG A 81 6.74 -4.89 -10.58
CA ARG A 81 6.29 -4.32 -11.86
C ARG A 81 5.17 -5.19 -12.44
N ARG A 82 3.91 -4.75 -12.31
CA ARG A 82 2.84 -5.32 -13.15
C ARG A 82 3.23 -5.11 -14.62
N PRO A 83 3.10 -6.11 -15.50
CA PRO A 83 3.28 -5.88 -16.93
C PRO A 83 2.41 -4.69 -17.32
N ALA A 84 2.96 -3.78 -18.13
CA ALA A 84 2.26 -2.58 -18.60
C ALA A 84 0.83 -2.98 -18.98
N GLN A 85 -0.14 -2.54 -18.19
CA GLN A 85 -1.54 -2.74 -18.52
C GLN A 85 -1.71 -2.05 -19.87
N GLN A 86 -1.91 -2.82 -20.95
CA GLN A 86 -2.30 -2.27 -22.23
C GLN A 86 -3.49 -1.36 -21.94
N GLY A 87 -3.31 -0.05 -22.15
CA GLY A 87 -4.27 0.96 -21.73
C GLY A 87 -5.68 0.49 -22.08
N HIS A 88 -6.60 0.54 -21.11
CA HIS A 88 -7.98 0.13 -21.29
C HIS A 88 -8.46 0.55 -22.69
N ARG A 89 -8.62 -0.41 -23.61
CA ARG A 89 -9.37 -0.16 -24.85
C ARG A 89 -10.72 0.37 -24.37
N GLY A 90 -11.05 1.58 -24.81
CA GLY A 90 -12.17 2.35 -24.30
C GLY A 90 -13.41 1.49 -24.09
N VAL A 91 -14.05 1.65 -22.93
CA VAL A 91 -15.34 1.05 -22.64
C VAL A 91 -16.27 1.43 -23.80
N PRO A 92 -16.87 0.46 -24.54
CA PRO A 92 -17.81 0.82 -25.59
C PRO A 92 -18.96 1.59 -24.94
N HIS A 93 -19.16 2.81 -25.42
CA HIS A 93 -20.23 3.68 -24.98
C HIS A 93 -21.57 2.97 -25.27
N CYS A 94 -22.27 2.54 -24.21
CA CYS A 94 -23.65 2.07 -24.33
C CYS A 94 -24.50 3.22 -24.88
N ARG A 95 -24.75 3.24 -26.19
CA ARG A 95 -25.76 4.12 -26.77
C ARG A 95 -27.11 3.66 -26.22
N GLY A 96 -27.68 4.46 -25.31
CA GLY A 96 -29.06 4.30 -24.89
C GLY A 96 -30.01 4.45 -26.09
N PRO A 97 -31.22 3.85 -26.03
CA PRO A 97 -32.18 3.93 -27.12
C PRO A 97 -32.61 5.39 -27.35
N THR A 98 -32.36 5.90 -28.55
CA THR A 98 -32.85 7.20 -29.00
C THR A 98 -34.38 7.17 -29.09
N GLY A 99 -35.01 7.89 -28.17
CA GLY A 99 -36.24 8.70 -28.32
C GLY A 99 -37.39 8.21 -29.21
N LEU A 100 -38.51 7.92 -28.53
CA LEU A 100 -39.83 8.55 -28.74
C LEU A 100 -40.29 8.74 -30.20
N GLY A 101 -41.01 7.74 -30.72
CA GLY A 101 -41.95 7.92 -31.83
C GLY A 101 -43.28 8.48 -31.31
N HIS A 102 -43.60 9.69 -31.73
CA HIS A 102 -44.87 10.37 -31.46
C HIS A 102 -46.07 9.54 -31.96
N HIS A 103 -47.11 9.46 -31.11
CA HIS A 103 -48.48 9.15 -31.52
C HIS A 103 -48.97 10.20 -32.52
N ALA A 104 -49.47 9.75 -33.67
CA ALA A 104 -50.35 10.53 -34.52
C ALA A 104 -51.42 9.61 -35.13
N ALA A 105 -52.67 9.95 -34.82
CA ALA A 105 -53.95 9.62 -35.46
C ALA A 105 -54.30 8.14 -35.71
#